data_AF-A0A1Q4EAR9-F1
#
_entry.id   AF-A0A1Q4EAR9-F1
#
_cell.length_a   1.000
_cell.length_b   1.000
_cell.length_c   1.000
_cell.angle_alpha   90.00
_cell.angle_beta   90.00
_cell.angle_gamma   90.00
#
_symmetry.space_group_name_H-M   'P 1'
#
loop_
_entity.id
_entity.type
_entity.pdbx_description
1 polymer ?
#
loop_
_entity_poly.entity_id
_entity_poly.type
_entity_poly.pdbx_seq_one_letter_code
_entity_poly.pdbx_strand_id
1 'polypeptide(L)' 'MRTNGFRRKFAEARLSPESVERQGRVARIAFEALGRDGATAFLNGHDDALGGRPLDLAIASAEGLVAVEQAIAARRGAQ' A
#
# COMPACT_ATOMS: atom_id res chain seq x y z
N MET A 1 19.13 -16.06 -0.11
CA MET A 1 18.23 -15.38 0.85
C MET A 1 16.79 -15.68 0.41
N ARG A 2 15.94 -16.15 1.32
CA ARG A 2 14.61 -16.70 0.99
C ARG A 2 13.65 -15.57 0.58
N THR A 3 13.29 -15.49 -0.69
CA THR A 3 12.20 -14.63 -1.16
C THR A 3 10.90 -15.22 -0.66
N ASN A 4 10.39 -14.70 0.47
CA ASN A 4 9.08 -15.06 0.99
C ASN A 4 8.03 -14.47 0.05
N GLY A 5 7.75 -15.20 -1.04
CA GLY A 5 6.67 -14.90 -1.95
C GLY A 5 5.37 -14.91 -1.16
N PHE A 6 4.84 -13.72 -0.88
CA PHE A 6 3.48 -13.52 -0.44
C PHE A 6 2.57 -14.09 -1.53
N ARG A 7 2.24 -15.38 -1.38
CA ARG A 7 1.39 -16.12 -2.32
C ARG A 7 0.08 -15.36 -2.47
N ARG A 8 -0.21 -14.95 -3.71
CA ARG A 8 -1.52 -14.53 -4.19
C ARG A 8 -2.61 -15.49 -3.67
N LYS A 9 -3.31 -15.08 -2.62
CA LYS A 9 -4.64 -15.61 -2.27
C LYS A 9 -5.75 -14.57 -2.47
N PHE A 10 -5.41 -13.33 -2.81
CA PHE A 10 -6.37 -12.23 -2.96
C PHE A 10 -6.84 -12.01 -4.40
N ALA A 11 -6.22 -12.64 -5.40
CA ALA A 11 -6.56 -12.41 -6.81
C ALA A 11 -7.86 -13.11 -7.24
N GLU A 12 -8.34 -14.12 -6.50
CA GLU A 12 -9.48 -14.96 -6.91
C GLU A 12 -10.69 -14.87 -5.96
N ALA A 13 -10.53 -14.29 -4.77
CA ALA A 13 -11.64 -13.99 -3.87
C ALA A 13 -12.03 -12.52 -4.03
N ARG A 14 -13.31 -12.23 -4.32
CA ARG A 14 -13.86 -10.87 -4.28
C ARG A 14 -13.34 -10.17 -3.02
N LEU A 15 -12.68 -9.01 -3.20
CA LEU A 15 -12.18 -8.23 -2.08
C LEU A 15 -13.32 -8.02 -1.07
N SER A 16 -13.05 -8.32 0.20
CA SER A 16 -13.98 -8.02 1.29
C SER A 16 -14.29 -6.51 1.28
N PRO A 17 -15.49 -6.05 1.69
CA PRO A 17 -15.80 -4.62 1.77
C PRO A 17 -14.72 -3.82 2.50
N GLU A 18 -14.20 -4.33 3.62
CA GLU A 18 -13.13 -3.68 4.37
C GLU A 18 -11.82 -3.53 3.57
N SER A 19 -11.51 -4.51 2.72
CA SER A 19 -10.33 -4.45 1.84
C SER A 19 -10.50 -3.39 0.75
N VAL A 20 -11.72 -3.21 0.22
CA VAL A 20 -12.03 -2.14 -0.74
C VAL A 20 -11.96 -0.77 -0.04
N GLU A 21 -12.47 -0.65 1.17
CA GLU A 21 -12.36 0.58 1.97
C GLU A 21 -10.90 0.96 2.25
N ARG A 22 -10.07 -0.01 2.66
CA ARG A 22 -8.63 0.20 2.84
C ARG A 22 -7.93 0.60 1.54
N GLN A 23 -8.27 -0.04 0.42
CA GLN A 23 -7.74 0.31 -0.89
C GLN A 23 -8.07 1.75 -1.28
N GLY A 24 -9.34 2.16 -1.14
CA GLY A 24 -9.79 3.51 -1.45
C GLY A 24 -9.11 4.56 -0.56
N ARG A 25 -9.01 4.27 0.74
CA ARG A 25 -8.36 5.14 1.72
C ARG A 25 -6.88 5.36 1.41
N VAL A 26 -6.11 4.28 1.19
CA VAL A 26 -4.68 4.40 0.91
C VAL A 26 -4.41 5.08 -0.43
N ALA A 27 -5.24 4.81 -1.45
CA ALA A 27 -5.14 5.46 -2.75
C ALA A 27 -5.34 6.96 -2.61
N ARG A 28 -6.42 7.38 -1.94
CA ARG A 28 -6.73 8.77 -1.68
C ARG A 28 -5.59 9.51 -0.97
N ILE A 29 -5.09 8.96 0.14
CA ILE A 29 -4.01 9.57 0.92
C ILE A 29 -2.73 9.71 0.08
N ALA A 30 -2.36 8.69 -0.68
CA ALA A 30 -1.18 8.75 -1.54
C ALA A 30 -1.35 9.80 -2.64
N PHE A 31 -2.52 9.88 -3.29
CA PHE A 31 -2.79 10.89 -4.31
C PHE A 31 -2.73 12.32 -3.76
N GLU A 32 -3.29 12.55 -2.58
CA GLU A 32 -3.26 13.86 -1.92
C GLU A 32 -1.84 14.26 -1.47
N ALA A 33 -0.99 13.30 -1.10
CA ALA A 33 0.36 13.57 -0.58
C ALA A 33 1.48 13.59 -1.63
N LEU A 34 1.38 12.75 -2.67
CA LEU A 34 2.46 12.50 -3.64
C LEU A 34 2.09 12.88 -5.08
N GLY A 35 0.84 13.29 -5.33
CA GLY A 35 0.31 13.51 -6.67
C GLY A 35 0.09 12.20 -7.44
N ARG A 36 -0.43 12.31 -8.66
CA ARG A 36 -0.88 11.16 -9.45
C ARG A 36 0.22 10.16 -9.78
N ASP A 37 1.34 10.67 -10.26
CA ASP A 37 2.47 9.84 -10.70
C ASP A 37 3.20 9.22 -9.51
N GLY A 38 3.54 10.05 -8.51
CA GLY A 38 4.18 9.62 -7.27
C GLY A 38 3.36 8.60 -6.49
N ALA A 39 2.04 8.78 -6.39
CA ALA A 39 1.16 7.82 -5.75
C ALA A 39 1.11 6.48 -6.51
N THR A 40 1.04 6.53 -7.85
CA THR A 40 1.00 5.32 -8.66
C THR A 40 2.32 4.55 -8.55
N ALA A 41 3.46 5.23 -8.65
CA ALA A 41 4.78 4.62 -8.49
C ALA A 41 4.97 4.01 -7.10
N PHE A 42 4.59 4.74 -6.04
CA PHE A 42 4.70 4.26 -4.66
C PHE A 42 3.78 3.06 -4.38
N LEU A 43 2.48 3.18 -4.62
CA LEU A 43 1.52 2.12 -4.30
C LEU A 43 1.75 0.83 -5.10
N ASN A 44 2.22 0.97 -6.34
CA ASN A 44 2.46 -0.17 -7.22
C ASN A 44 3.88 -0.72 -7.17
N GLY A 45 4.82 0.04 -6.62
CA GLY A 45 6.23 -0.33 -6.49
C GLY A 45 6.50 -1.24 -5.30
N HIS A 46 7.72 -1.77 -5.25
CA HIS A 46 8.25 -2.40 -4.05
C HIS A 46 8.81 -1.31 -3.13
N ASP A 47 8.51 -1.40 -1.84
CA ASP A 47 9.06 -0.53 -0.81
C ASP A 47 9.87 -1.38 0.17
N ASP A 48 11.18 -1.13 0.23
CA ASP A 48 12.11 -1.86 1.10
C ASP A 48 11.83 -1.65 2.59
N ALA A 49 11.34 -0.48 3.00
CA ALA A 49 11.01 -0.20 4.40
C ALA A 49 9.74 -0.95 4.84
N LEU A 50 8.81 -1.17 3.91
CA LEU A 50 7.60 -1.96 4.12
C LEU A 50 7.79 -3.45 3.80
N GLY A 51 8.90 -3.84 3.18
CA GLY A 51 9.23 -5.20 2.80
C GLY A 51 8.30 -5.79 1.72
N GLY A 52 7.64 -4.93 0.94
CA GLY A 52 6.58 -5.36 0.03
C GLY A 52 5.96 -4.22 -0.77
N ARG A 53 4.92 -4.57 -1.54
CA ARG A 53 4.15 -3.58 -2.30
C ARG A 53 3.15 -2.87 -1.39
N PRO A 54 3.17 -1.53 -1.27
CA PRO A 54 2.34 -0.82 -0.30
C PRO A 54 0.84 -1.08 -0.47
N LEU A 55 0.35 -1.16 -1.71
CA LEU A 55 -1.06 -1.44 -1.97
C LEU A 55 -1.50 -2.81 -1.44
N ASP A 56 -0.69 -3.84 -1.65
CA ASP A 56 -0.99 -5.20 -1.19
C ASP A 56 -1.00 -5.26 0.35
N LEU A 57 -0.07 -4.58 1.01
CA LEU A 57 0.00 -4.50 2.48
C LEU A 57 -1.23 -3.77 3.08
N ALA A 58 -1.60 -2.64 2.50
CA ALA A 58 -2.76 -1.86 2.95
C ALA A 58 -4.07 -2.63 2.79
N ILE A 59 -4.22 -3.41 1.72
CA ILE A 59 -5.43 -4.21 1.47
C ILE A 59 -5.51 -5.40 2.44
N ALA A 60 -4.37 -6.02 2.75
CA ALA A 60 -4.28 -7.25 3.53
C ALA A 60 -4.66 -7.06 5.00
N SER A 61 -4.46 -5.87 5.59
CA SER A 61 -4.72 -5.63 7.01
C SER A 61 -4.82 -4.15 7.38
N ALA A 62 -5.45 -3.86 8.52
CA ALA A 62 -5.44 -2.52 9.10
C ALA A 62 -4.03 -2.07 9.53
N GLU A 63 -3.20 -2.98 10.04
CA GLU A 63 -1.81 -2.69 10.41
C GLU A 63 -0.97 -2.32 9.18
N GLY A 64 -1.15 -3.05 8.08
CA GLY A 64 -0.52 -2.72 6.80
C GLY A 64 -0.98 -1.37 6.26
N LEU A 65 -2.25 -1.00 6.43
CA LEU A 65 -2.73 0.33 6.07
C LEU A 65 -2.00 1.41 6.88
N VAL A 66 -1.89 1.26 8.20
CA VAL A 66 -1.21 2.23 9.08
C VAL A 66 0.27 2.35 8.70
N ALA A 67 0.95 1.25 8.44
CA ALA A 67 2.36 1.26 8.01
C ALA A 67 2.55 2.06 6.70
N VAL A 68 1.64 1.88 5.74
CA VAL A 68 1.66 2.62 4.48
C VAL A 68 1.33 4.10 4.67
N GLU A 69 0.37 4.44 5.53
CA GLU A 69 0.06 5.84 5.89
C GLU A 69 1.30 6.55 6.48
N GLN A 70 2.04 5.89 7.37
CA GLN A 70 3.30 6.42 7.93
C GLN A 70 4.38 6.59 6.85
N ALA A 71 4.52 5.62 5.95
CA ALA A 71 5.47 5.68 4.84
C ALA A 71 5.16 6.82 3.86
N ILE A 72 3.88 7.16 3.66
CA ILE A 72 3.45 8.33 2.87
C ILE A 72 3.80 9.62 3.61
N ALA A 73 3.50 9.70 4.91
CA ALA A 73 3.79 10.87 5.73
C ALA A 73 5.30 11.20 5.75
N ALA A 74 6.15 10.18 5.89
CA ALA A 74 7.61 10.33 5.84
C ALA A 74 8.10 10.93 4.52
N ARG A 75 7.49 10.56 3.39
CA ARG A 75 7.83 11.09 2.05
C ARG A 75 7.30 12.49 1.80
N ARG A 76 6.14 12.83 2.38
CA ARG A 76 5.62 14.19 2.31
C ARG A 76 6.55 15.20 2.98
N GLY A 77 7.15 14.84 4.12
CA GLY A 77 8.10 15.71 4.84
C GLY A 77 9.52 15.73 4.27
N ALA A 78 9.85 14.81 3.35
CA ALA A 78 11.15 14.74 2.69
C ALA A 78 11.21 15.51 1.35
N GLN A 79 10.10 16.18 0.97
CA GLN A 79 10.00 17.01 -0.24
C GLN A 79 10.18 18.49 0.07
#